data_AF-A0A8T4AC71-F1
#
_entry.id   AF-A0A8T4AC71-F1
#
_cell.length_a   1.000
_cell.length_b   1.000
_cell.length_c   1.000
_cell.angle_alpha   90.00
_cell.angle_beta   90.00
_cell.angle_gamma   90.00
#
_symmetry.space_group_name_H-M   'P 1'
#
loop_
_entity.id
_entity.type
_entity.pdbx_description
1 polymer ?
#
loop_
_entity_poly.entity_id
_entity_poly.type
_entity_poly.pdbx_seq_one_letter_code
_entity_poly.pdbx_strand_id
1 'polypeptide(L)' 'MLADILNLLALHRVNVHSVNTKSKKKKIILNFKIDVGEGAQLDPLVALIRSIPDVTDARFAA' A
#
# COMPACT_ATOMS: atom_id res chain seq x y z
N MET A 1 8.34 8.34 -1.40
CA MET A 1 7.11 7.54 -1.67
C MET A 1 7.26 6.03 -1.50
N LEU A 2 7.84 5.25 -2.44
CA LEU A 2 7.78 3.77 -2.40
C LEU A 2 8.41 3.17 -1.13
N ALA A 3 9.60 3.67 -0.74
CA ALA A 3 10.27 3.25 0.48
C ALA A 3 9.42 3.53 1.73
N ASP A 4 8.74 4.67 1.77
CA ASP A 4 7.87 5.04 2.90
C ASP A 4 6.69 4.08 3.04
N ILE A 5 6.07 3.70 1.92
CA ILE A 5 4.99 2.71 1.90
C ILE A 5 5.50 1.35 2.39
N LEU A 6 6.66 0.89 1.89
CA LEU A 6 7.25 -0.39 2.30
C LEU A 6 7.60 -0.41 3.80
N ASN A 7 8.19 0.67 4.31
CA ASN A 7 8.50 0.82 5.73
C ASN A 7 7.23 0.79 6.59
N LEU A 8 6.17 1.45 6.13
CA LEU A 8 4.87 1.46 6.82
C LEU A 8 4.27 0.04 6.88
N LEU A 9 4.29 -0.69 5.78
CA LEU A 9 3.83 -2.08 5.73
C LEU A 9 4.68 -2.99 6.63
N ALA A 10 5.99 -2.80 6.65
CA ALA A 10 6.91 -3.56 7.52
C ALA A 10 6.64 -3.30 9.02
N LEU A 11 6.39 -2.05 9.41
CA LEU A 11 6.03 -1.69 10.80
C LEU A 11 4.74 -2.39 11.26
N HIS A 12 3.79 -2.58 10.34
CA HIS A 12 2.53 -3.26 10.62
C HIS A 12 2.61 -4.78 10.45
N ARG A 13 3.82 -5.33 10.26
CA ARG A 13 4.07 -6.78 10.05
C ARG A 13 3.24 -7.35 8.89
N VAL A 14 2.99 -6.54 7.88
CA VAL A 14 2.28 -6.96 6.67
C VAL A 14 3.26 -7.64 5.74
N ASN A 15 3.00 -8.92 5.44
CA ASN A 15 3.81 -9.66 4.48
C ASN A 15 3.44 -9.23 3.06
N VAL A 16 4.43 -8.76 2.31
CA VAL A 16 4.27 -8.35 0.91
C VAL A 16 4.80 -9.45 0.00
N HIS A 17 3.92 -10.06 -0.80
CA HIS A 17 4.27 -11.11 -1.75
C HIS A 17 4.84 -10.54 -3.05
N SER A 18 4.23 -9.48 -3.54
CA SER A 18 4.68 -8.83 -4.77
C SER A 18 4.33 -7.36 -4.79
N VAL A 19 5.17 -6.59 -5.48
CA VAL A 19 4.95 -5.17 -5.73
C VAL A 19 5.02 -4.97 -7.24
N ASN A 20 3.89 -4.61 -7.83
CA ASN A 20 3.81 -4.30 -9.25
C ASN A 20 3.68 -2.79 -9.46
N THR A 21 4.66 -2.24 -10.16
CA THR A 21 4.77 -0.80 -10.43
C THR A 21 4.39 -0.54 -11.89
N LYS A 22 3.47 0.40 -12.10
CA LYS A 22 3.12 0.89 -13.45
C LYS A 22 3.21 2.41 -13.47
N SER A 23 4.02 2.95 -14.37
CA SER A 23 4.05 4.39 -14.62
C SER A 23 3.11 4.73 -15.78
N LYS A 24 2.20 5.69 -15.58
CA LYS A 24 1.28 6.16 -16.63
C LYS A 24 1.31 7.68 -16.69
N LYS A 25 2.05 8.23 -17.66
CA LYS A 25 2.24 9.66 -17.97
C LYS A 25 2.61 10.54 -16.76
N LYS A 26 1.64 10.82 -15.87
CA LYS A 26 1.74 11.73 -14.71
C LYS A 26 1.46 11.07 -13.37
N LYS A 27 1.27 9.74 -13.34
CA LYS A 27 0.95 9.00 -12.11
C LYS A 27 1.74 7.70 -12.07
N ILE A 28 2.16 7.33 -10.86
CA ILE A 28 2.73 6.01 -10.56
C ILE A 28 1.65 5.22 -9.85
N ILE A 29 1.33 4.03 -10.37
CA ILE A 29 0.40 3.09 -9.76
C ILE A 29 1.25 1.99 -9.14
N LEU A 30 1.13 1.83 -7.82
CA LEU A 30 1.74 0.75 -7.06
C LEU A 30 0.64 -0.23 -6.67
N ASN A 31 0.78 -1.49 -7.05
CA ASN A 31 -0.11 -2.56 -6.63
C ASN A 31 0.68 -3.50 -5.72
N PHE A 32 0.23 -3.63 -4.48
CA PHE A 32 0.84 -4.51 -3.49
C PHE A 32 -0.05 -5.73 -3.35
N LYS A 33 0.53 -6.92 -3.54
CA LYS A 33 -0.10 -8.16 -3.11
C LYS A 33 0.40 -8.45 -1.70
N ILE A 34 -0.49 -8.41 -0.73
CA ILE A 34 -0.16 -8.61 0.67
C ILE A 34 -0.94 -9.78 1.24
N ASP A 35 -0.38 -10.43 2.26
CA ASP A 35 -1.17 -11.31 3.13
C ASP A 35 -1.86 -10.48 4.19
N VAL A 36 -3.15 -10.73 4.34
CA VAL A 36 -3.94 -10.17 5.42
C VAL A 36 -4.49 -11.35 6.21
N GLY A 37 -4.16 -11.41 7.51
CA GLY A 37 -4.69 -12.45 8.39
C GLY A 37 -6.22 -12.40 8.49
N GLU A 38 -6.84 -13.52 8.84
CA GLU A 38 -8.29 -13.56 9.08
C GLU A 38 -8.70 -12.50 10.13
N GLY A 39 -9.68 -11.66 9.77
CA GLY A 39 -10.20 -10.60 10.64
C GLY A 39 -9.36 -9.31 10.70
N ALA A 40 -8.28 -9.20 9.92
CA ALA A 40 -7.49 -7.98 9.86
C ALA A 40 -8.28 -6.81 9.24
N GLN A 41 -8.37 -5.71 9.98
CA GLN A 41 -8.99 -4.49 9.49
C GLN A 41 -8.03 -3.78 8.54
N LEU A 42 -8.48 -3.63 7.30
CA LEU A 42 -7.70 -3.06 6.21
C LEU A 42 -7.81 -1.52 6.13
N ASP A 43 -8.93 -0.97 6.60
CA ASP A 43 -9.21 0.47 6.55
C ASP A 43 -8.15 1.33 7.28
N PRO A 44 -7.65 0.96 8.48
CA PRO A 44 -6.58 1.70 9.14
C PRO A 44 -5.30 1.74 8.30
N LEU A 45 -4.97 0.63 7.64
CA LEU A 45 -3.79 0.54 6.79
C LEU A 45 -3.93 1.42 5.54
N VAL A 46 -5.11 1.47 4.93
CA VAL A 46 -5.39 2.41 3.82
C VAL A 46 -5.26 3.85 4.28
N ALA A 47 -5.83 4.21 5.43
CA ALA A 47 -5.77 5.57 5.96
C ALA A 47 -4.32 6.01 6.19
N LEU A 48 -3.50 5.12 6.74
CA LEU A 48 -2.07 5.35 6.92
C LEU A 48 -1.33 5.55 5.59
N ILE A 49 -1.58 4.71 4.59
CA ILE A 49 -0.98 4.89 3.26
C ILE A 49 -1.42 6.23 2.62
N ARG A 50 -2.68 6.64 2.80
CA ARG A 50 -3.19 7.94 2.31
C ARG A 50 -2.59 9.15 3.03
N SER A 51 -2.01 8.96 4.22
CA SER A 51 -1.34 10.05 4.94
C SER A 51 0.03 10.43 4.35
N ILE A 52 0.60 9.60 3.47
CA ILE A 52 1.86 9.88 2.78
C ILE A 52 1.62 11.00 1.75
N PRO A 53 2.34 12.14 1.81
CA PRO A 53 2.04 13.32 0.99
C PRO A 53 1.98 13.08 -0.53
N ASP A 54 2.80 12.16 -1.04
CA ASP A 54 2.88 11.83 -2.47
C ASP A 54 1.73 10.91 -2.94
N VAL A 55 0.96 10.32 -2.03
CA VAL A 55 -0.10 9.35 -2.35
C VAL A 55 -1.40 10.09 -2.62
N THR A 56 -1.83 10.11 -3.88
CA THR A 56 -3.10 10.75 -4.27
C THR A 56 -4.33 9.90 -4.00
N ASP A 57 -4.18 8.57 -4.04
CA ASP A 57 -5.27 7.62 -3.81
C ASP A 57 -4.69 6.28 -3.36
N ALA A 58 -5.41 5.58 -2.48
CA ALA A 58 -5.10 4.24 -2.04
C ALA A 58 -6.39 3.51 -1.67
N ARG A 59 -6.51 2.25 -2.09
CA ARG A 59 -7.68 1.41 -1.84
C ARG A 59 -7.30 -0.07 -1.95
N PHE A 60 -8.07 -0.92 -1.29
CA PHE A 60 -8.04 -2.35 -1.56
C PHE A 60 -8.83 -2.65 -2.83
N ALA A 61 -8.22 -3.43 -3.72
CA ALA A 61 -8.92 -4.04 -4.84
C ALA A 61 -9.41 -5.41 -4.35
N ALA A 62 -10.73 -5.56 -4.26
CA ALA A 62 -11.38 -6.85 -4.02
C ALA A 62 -11.25 -7.76 -5.25
#